data_AF-A0A372RFQ5-F1
#
_entry.id   AF-A0A372RFQ5-F1
#
_cell.length_a   1.000
_cell.length_b   1.000
_cell.length_c   1.000
_cell.angle_alpha   90.00
_cell.angle_beta   90.00
_cell.angle_gamma   90.00
#
_symmetry.space_group_name_H-M   'P 1'
#
loop_
_entity.id
_entity.type
_entity.pdbx_description
1 polymer ?
#
loop_
_entity_poly.entity_id
_entity_poly.type
_entity_poly.pdbx_seq_one_letter_code
_entity_poly.pdbx_strand_id
1 'polypeptide(L)'
;MKSHPLLALVIPIILNLIIFMSLTEGHKVWVHNKLVVGTWAAATAVDNLEHQNQIDQQWSVAHHGFDLTIPDNYTTYYLFLEAIASTQDTKTRGPINNNQDSCWHFHGSLDDWDVYAC
;
A
#
# COMPACT_ATOMS: atom_id res chain seq x y z
N MET A 1 63.84 9.77 -3.40
CA MET A 1 62.72 10.61 -3.90
C MET A 1 61.50 10.31 -3.06
N LYS A 2 60.98 11.33 -2.36
CA LYS A 2 59.69 11.29 -1.67
C LYS A 2 58.58 11.36 -2.73
N SER A 3 57.63 10.45 -2.70
CA SER A 3 56.26 10.77 -3.12
C SER A 3 55.28 10.12 -2.14
N HIS A 4 54.27 10.89 -1.78
CA HIS A 4 53.33 10.63 -0.72
C HIS A 4 52.34 9.51 -1.09
N PRO A 5 51.83 8.75 -0.12
CA PRO A 5 50.74 7.83 -0.40
C PRO A 5 49.51 8.65 -0.79
N LEU A 6 48.99 8.38 -1.99
CA LEU A 6 47.66 8.81 -2.42
C LEU A 6 46.64 8.07 -1.54
N LEU A 7 46.46 8.58 -0.33
CA LEU A 7 45.36 8.22 0.55
C LEU A 7 44.11 8.96 0.01
N ALA A 8 43.65 8.52 -1.16
CA ALA A 8 42.44 9.02 -1.79
C ALA A 8 41.24 8.38 -1.09
N LEU A 9 40.83 9.03 0.00
CA LEU A 9 39.46 9.15 0.50
C LEU A 9 38.43 8.16 -0.09
N VAL A 10 38.46 6.91 0.36
CA VAL A 10 37.30 6.02 0.26
C VAL A 10 36.66 6.03 1.64
N ILE A 11 35.37 6.37 1.71
CA ILE A 11 34.41 6.36 2.83
C ILE A 11 33.85 7.77 3.12
N PRO A 12 32.51 8.03 3.08
CA PRO A 12 31.39 7.09 3.01
C PRO A 12 30.30 7.49 1.97
N ILE A 13 30.16 6.73 0.88
CA ILE A 13 28.86 6.67 0.14
C ILE A 13 27.78 5.96 0.99
N ILE A 14 28.19 5.30 2.09
CA ILE A 14 27.34 4.50 2.95
C ILE A 14 26.37 5.35 3.80
N LEU A 15 26.68 6.62 4.11
CA LEU A 15 25.85 7.42 5.01
C LEU A 15 24.60 8.04 4.34
N ASN A 16 24.57 8.19 3.02
CA ASN A 16 23.40 8.74 2.31
C ASN A 16 22.32 7.69 2.01
N LEU A 17 22.61 6.39 2.11
CA LEU A 17 21.60 5.33 2.00
C LEU A 17 20.79 5.15 3.29
N ILE A 18 21.38 5.44 4.45
CA ILE A 18 20.72 5.27 5.75
C ILE A 18 19.64 6.34 5.97
N ILE A 19 19.78 7.52 5.35
CA ILE A 19 18.79 8.60 5.43
C ILE A 19 17.55 8.28 4.57
N PHE A 20 17.67 7.48 3.51
CA PHE A 20 16.51 6.96 2.76
C PHE A 20 15.84 5.75 3.42
N MET A 21 16.57 5.00 4.26
CA MET A 21 16.02 3.88 5.04
C MET A 21 15.48 4.31 6.40
N SER A 22 15.66 5.58 6.78
CA SER A 22 15.05 6.18 7.96
C SER A 22 13.61 6.59 7.65
N LEU A 23 12.67 5.71 8.04
CA LEU A 23 11.26 5.99 8.27
C LEU A 23 10.40 6.38 7.05
N THR A 24 9.84 5.38 6.37
CA THR A 24 8.37 5.35 6.35
C THR A 24 7.96 4.28 7.35
N GLU A 25 8.16 4.62 8.63
CA GLU A 25 7.34 4.03 9.67
C GLU A 25 5.89 4.32 9.22
N GLY A 26 5.09 3.27 9.17
CA GLY A 26 3.85 3.26 8.40
C GLY A 26 3.13 1.94 8.61
N HIS A 27 1.82 1.98 8.52
CA HIS A 27 0.99 0.80 8.73
C HIS A 27 0.61 0.14 7.42
N LYS A 28 0.41 -1.17 7.48
CA LYS A 28 0.01 -1.98 6.33
C LYS A 28 -1.49 -2.15 6.28
N VAL A 29 -2.04 -2.10 5.08
CA VAL A 29 -3.41 -2.55 4.79
C VAL A 29 -3.31 -3.88 4.07
N TRP A 30 -3.54 -4.96 4.78
CA TRP A 30 -3.50 -6.32 4.25
C TRP A 30 -4.82 -6.65 3.55
N VAL A 31 -4.74 -7.07 2.30
CA VAL A 31 -5.91 -7.50 1.53
C VAL A 31 -5.79 -8.98 1.20
N HIS A 32 -6.77 -9.75 1.65
CA HIS A 32 -6.98 -11.13 1.23
C HIS A 32 -8.02 -11.16 0.12
N ASN A 33 -7.55 -11.40 -1.10
CA ASN A 33 -8.44 -11.59 -2.23
C ASN A 33 -9.01 -13.01 -2.22
N LYS A 34 -10.25 -13.19 -1.75
CA LYS A 34 -10.99 -14.47 -1.78
C LYS A 34 -12.15 -14.44 -2.77
N LEU A 35 -12.08 -13.55 -3.78
CA LEU A 35 -13.02 -13.56 -4.89
C LEU A 35 -12.94 -14.88 -5.68
N VAL A 36 -13.93 -15.12 -6.53
CA VAL A 36 -13.96 -16.26 -7.46
C VAL A 36 -12.72 -16.24 -8.38
N VAL A 37 -12.18 -17.42 -8.69
CA VAL A 37 -11.02 -17.59 -9.59
C VAL A 37 -11.19 -16.80 -10.89
N GLY A 38 -10.11 -16.15 -11.32
CA GLY A 38 -10.07 -15.36 -12.56
C GLY A 38 -10.51 -13.91 -12.41
N THR A 39 -11.02 -13.52 -11.24
CA THR A 39 -11.31 -12.13 -10.91
C THR A 39 -10.08 -11.44 -10.31
N TRP A 40 -10.04 -10.11 -10.39
CA TRP A 40 -8.98 -9.31 -9.83
C TRP A 40 -9.56 -8.34 -8.80
N ALA A 41 -8.87 -8.16 -7.68
CA ALA A 41 -9.19 -7.15 -6.70
C ALA A 41 -8.14 -6.04 -6.76
N ALA A 42 -8.57 -4.79 -6.62
CA ALA A 42 -7.72 -3.64 -6.41
C ALA A 42 -8.13 -2.91 -5.13
N ALA A 43 -7.15 -2.34 -4.44
CA ALA A 43 -7.40 -1.38 -3.39
C ALA A 43 -6.50 -0.15 -3.61
N THR A 44 -7.10 1.02 -3.43
CA THR A 44 -6.44 2.32 -3.55
C THR A 44 -6.64 3.08 -2.25
N ALA A 45 -5.55 3.49 -1.61
CA ALA A 45 -5.60 4.37 -0.45
C ALA A 45 -5.49 5.82 -0.90
N VAL A 46 -6.36 6.69 -0.36
CA VAL A 46 -6.34 8.13 -0.62
C VAL A 46 -6.41 8.94 0.67
N ASP A 47 -5.85 10.14 0.65
CA ASP A 47 -5.80 11.04 1.81
C ASP A 47 -7.15 11.66 2.16
N ASN A 48 -7.97 11.98 1.16
CA ASN A 48 -9.30 12.56 1.31
C ASN A 48 -10.21 12.21 0.10
N LEU A 49 -11.52 12.38 0.25
CA LEU A 49 -12.50 12.02 -0.80
C LEU A 49 -12.69 13.09 -1.89
N GLU A 50 -12.26 14.34 -1.66
CA GLU A 50 -12.49 15.47 -2.58
C GLU A 50 -11.42 15.54 -3.67
N HIS A 51 -10.15 15.47 -3.28
CA HIS A 51 -8.98 15.58 -4.17
C HIS A 51 -8.36 14.21 -4.46
N GLN A 52 -8.62 13.21 -3.60
CA GLN A 52 -8.21 11.81 -3.79
C GLN A 52 -6.73 11.65 -4.11
N ASN A 53 -5.84 12.32 -3.34
CA ASN A 53 -4.41 12.12 -3.56
C ASN A 53 -4.08 10.67 -3.19
N GLN A 54 -3.64 9.92 -4.19
CA GLN A 54 -3.28 8.52 -4.02
C GLN A 54 -2.07 8.40 -3.11
N ILE A 55 -2.25 7.64 -2.02
CA ILE A 55 -1.19 7.27 -1.09
C ILE A 55 -0.46 6.04 -1.61
N ASP A 56 -1.22 4.97 -1.93
CA ASP A 56 -0.73 3.72 -2.49
C ASP A 56 -1.87 3.02 -3.24
N GLN A 57 -1.54 2.13 -4.17
CA GLN A 57 -2.49 1.29 -4.88
C GLN A 57 -1.86 -0.05 -5.21
N GLN A 58 -2.58 -1.12 -4.88
CA GLN A 58 -2.15 -2.49 -5.14
C GLN A 58 -3.33 -3.34 -5.61
N TRP A 59 -3.01 -4.45 -6.27
CA TRP A 59 -4.00 -5.34 -6.87
C TRP A 59 -3.45 -6.75 -7.01
N SER A 60 -4.34 -7.73 -7.04
CA SER A 60 -3.98 -9.13 -7.28
C SER A 60 -5.13 -9.90 -7.92
N VAL A 61 -4.79 -11.02 -8.56
CA VAL A 61 -5.78 -12.01 -8.98
C VAL A 61 -6.30 -12.80 -7.77
N ALA A 62 -7.52 -13.31 -7.88
CA ALA A 62 -8.20 -14.12 -6.88
C ALA A 62 -7.28 -15.16 -6.22
N HIS A 63 -7.40 -15.29 -4.90
CA HIS A 63 -6.61 -16.17 -4.02
C HIS A 63 -5.15 -15.79 -3.81
N HIS A 64 -4.71 -14.61 -4.29
CA HIS A 64 -3.43 -14.01 -3.92
C HIS A 64 -3.66 -12.77 -3.06
N GLY A 65 -3.01 -12.70 -1.89
CA GLY A 65 -3.05 -11.49 -1.06
C GLY A 65 -2.13 -10.38 -1.59
N PHE A 66 -2.34 -9.17 -1.11
CA PHE A 66 -1.48 -8.01 -1.35
C PHE A 66 -1.58 -7.02 -0.19
N ASP A 67 -0.64 -6.08 -0.08
CA ASP A 67 -0.61 -5.09 0.99
C ASP A 67 -0.33 -3.68 0.45
N LEU A 68 -1.08 -2.69 0.95
CA LEU A 68 -0.76 -1.28 0.75
C LEU A 68 0.08 -0.77 1.94
N THR A 69 0.89 0.25 1.69
CA THR A 69 1.68 0.94 2.71
C THR A 69 1.11 2.34 2.93
N ILE A 70 0.74 2.65 4.17
CA ILE A 70 0.26 3.98 4.56
C ILE A 70 1.34 4.66 5.42
N PRO A 71 2.06 5.66 4.87
CA PRO A 71 3.07 6.38 5.63
C PRO A 71 2.49 7.11 6.86
N ASP A 72 3.23 7.19 7.96
CA ASP A 72 2.78 7.80 9.22
C ASP A 72 2.40 9.29 9.12
N ASN A 73 2.86 10.00 8.07
CA ASN A 73 2.46 11.39 7.85
C ASN A 73 0.97 11.53 7.46
N TYR A 74 0.29 10.44 7.12
CA TYR A 74 -1.16 10.39 6.95
C TYR A 74 -1.79 9.91 8.25
N THR A 75 -2.50 10.78 8.97
CA THR A 75 -3.18 10.42 10.23
C THR A 75 -4.44 9.59 9.99
N THR A 76 -5.11 9.84 8.88
CA THR A 76 -6.28 9.10 8.40
C THR A 76 -6.22 8.92 6.90
N TYR A 77 -6.87 7.88 6.39
CA TYR A 77 -7.00 7.62 4.96
C TYR A 77 -8.36 7.02 4.63
N TYR A 78 -8.71 6.98 3.36
CA TYR A 78 -9.84 6.24 2.82
C TYR A 78 -9.34 5.11 1.92
N LEU A 79 -10.12 4.04 1.82
CA LEU A 79 -9.89 2.96 0.87
C LEU A 79 -10.98 2.95 -0.18
N PHE A 80 -10.58 2.92 -1.44
CA PHE A 80 -11.40 2.52 -2.57
C PHE A 80 -11.06 1.07 -2.90
N LEU A 81 -12.05 0.20 -2.80
CA LEU A 81 -11.94 -1.23 -2.97
C LEU A 81 -12.74 -1.61 -4.20
N GLU A 82 -12.17 -2.41 -5.09
CA GLU A 82 -12.75 -2.67 -6.40
C GLU A 82 -12.53 -4.14 -6.79
N ALA A 83 -13.59 -4.83 -7.22
CA ALA A 83 -13.44 -6.01 -8.06
C ALA A 83 -13.34 -5.52 -9.52
N ILE A 84 -12.18 -5.68 -10.15
CA ILE A 84 -11.90 -5.12 -11.47
C ILE A 84 -12.87 -5.71 -12.50
N ALA A 85 -13.46 -4.83 -13.31
CA ALA A 85 -14.51 -5.15 -14.29
C ALA A 85 -15.85 -5.62 -13.68
N SER A 86 -16.06 -5.43 -12.37
CA SER A 86 -17.37 -5.58 -11.75
C SER A 86 -18.36 -4.56 -12.30
N THR A 87 -19.63 -4.96 -12.33
CA THR A 87 -20.76 -4.06 -12.59
C THR A 87 -21.25 -3.35 -11.33
N GLN A 88 -20.75 -3.71 -10.16
CA GLN A 88 -21.02 -3.00 -8.91
C GLN A 88 -20.10 -1.81 -8.73
N ASP A 89 -20.59 -0.82 -7.99
CA ASP A 89 -19.81 0.35 -7.62
C ASP A 89 -18.61 0.00 -6.71
N THR A 90 -17.58 0.82 -6.80
CA THR A 90 -16.44 0.84 -5.89
C THR A 90 -16.90 0.92 -4.44
N LYS A 91 -16.35 0.07 -3.57
CA LYS A 91 -16.65 0.09 -2.14
C LYS A 91 -15.69 1.05 -1.44
N THR A 92 -16.23 2.12 -0.87
CA THR A 92 -15.44 3.06 -0.07
C THR A 92 -15.44 2.65 1.41
N ARG A 93 -14.29 2.79 2.08
CA ARG A 93 -14.16 2.66 3.53
C ARG A 93 -13.38 3.85 4.09
N GLY A 94 -13.76 4.28 5.28
CA GLY A 94 -13.06 5.32 6.02
C GLY A 94 -13.95 6.50 6.43
N PRO A 95 -13.35 7.53 7.04
CA PRO A 95 -11.91 7.63 7.30
C PRO A 95 -11.42 6.55 8.26
N ILE A 96 -10.27 5.97 7.98
CA ILE A 96 -9.59 4.95 8.80
C ILE A 96 -8.43 5.63 9.51
N ASN A 97 -8.29 5.41 10.81
CA ASN A 97 -7.15 5.89 11.58
C ASN A 97 -5.90 5.10 11.22
N ASN A 98 -4.82 5.80 10.88
CA ASN A 98 -3.52 5.19 10.56
C ASN A 98 -2.69 5.03 11.84
N ASN A 99 -3.15 4.20 12.77
CA ASN A 99 -2.48 3.96 14.06
C ASN A 99 -2.13 2.48 14.30
N GLN A 100 -2.52 1.61 13.37
CA GLN A 100 -2.24 0.18 13.36
C GLN A 100 -2.43 -0.38 11.96
N ASP A 101 -1.87 -1.56 11.72
CA ASP A 101 -2.19 -2.33 10.52
C ASP A 101 -3.69 -2.66 10.48
N SER A 102 -4.25 -2.66 9.27
CA SER A 102 -5.62 -3.08 9.02
C SER A 102 -5.67 -4.24 8.04
N CYS A 103 -6.77 -4.97 8.03
CA CYS A 103 -6.92 -6.17 7.24
C CYS A 103 -8.33 -6.25 6.64
N TRP A 104 -8.42 -6.67 5.38
CA TRP A 104 -9.66 -6.76 4.62
C TRP A 104 -9.75 -8.06 3.82
N HIS A 105 -10.97 -8.57 3.65
CA HIS A 105 -11.31 -9.75 2.87
C HIS A 105 -12.26 -9.37 1.73
N PHE A 106 -11.87 -9.60 0.48
CA PHE A 106 -12.79 -9.59 -0.65
C PHE A 106 -13.44 -10.96 -0.81
N HIS A 107 -14.75 -11.01 -1.00
CA HIS A 107 -15.52 -12.25 -1.24
C HIS A 107 -16.52 -12.06 -2.37
N GLY A 108 -16.83 -13.13 -3.10
CA GLY A 108 -17.87 -13.14 -4.14
C GLY A 108 -17.32 -13.16 -5.57
N SER A 109 -18.17 -12.79 -6.54
CA SER A 109 -17.89 -12.76 -7.98
C SER A 109 -17.96 -11.33 -8.53
N LEU A 110 -17.66 -11.13 -9.82
CA LEU A 110 -17.74 -9.80 -10.44
C LEU A 110 -19.14 -9.18 -10.39
N ASP A 111 -20.19 -9.99 -10.36
CA ASP A 111 -21.57 -9.48 -10.33
C ASP A 111 -22.11 -9.36 -8.90
N ASP A 112 -21.56 -10.14 -7.96
CA ASP A 112 -21.94 -10.11 -6.56
C ASP A 112 -20.74 -10.27 -5.62
N TRP A 113 -20.18 -9.15 -5.14
CA TRP A 113 -19.04 -9.16 -4.23
C TRP A 113 -19.19 -8.20 -3.06
N ASP A 114 -18.42 -8.46 -2.01
CA ASP A 114 -18.34 -7.61 -0.84
C ASP A 114 -16.97 -7.63 -0.17
N VAL A 115 -16.75 -6.64 0.71
CA VAL A 115 -15.50 -6.48 1.45
C VAL A 115 -15.75 -6.25 2.92
N TYR A 116 -15.10 -7.08 3.72
CA TYR A 116 -15.21 -7.11 5.18
C TYR A 116 -13.86 -6.88 5.81
N ALA A 117 -13.83 -6.25 6.98
CA ALA A 117 -12.63 -6.28 7.81
C ALA A 117 -12.34 -7.72 8.22
N CYS A 118 -11.05 -8.03 8.42
CA CYS A 118 -10.66 -9.13 9.30
C CYS A 118 -10.98 -8.70 10.76
#